data_AF-A0A8T3TB36-F1
#
_entry.id   AF-A0A8T3TB36-F1
#
_cell.length_a   1.000
_cell.length_b   1.000
_cell.length_c   1.000
_cell.angle_alpha   90.00
_cell.angle_beta   90.00
_cell.angle_gamma   90.00
#
_symmetry.space_group_name_H-M   'P 1'
#
loop_
_entity.id
_entity.type
_entity.pdbx_description
1 polymer ?
#
loop_
_entity_poly.entity_id
_entity_poly.type
_entity_poly.pdbx_seq_one_letter_code
_entity_poly.pdbx_strand_id
1 'polypeptide(L)'
;GNGVPVVLSATSQALYLVQRLRDEAHRFAVTYHRKLRAKAQVRSVFDDLPGVGPARKRALLRVFGSARQMRAATVDDIASVPGISRGLAERIRKHLDA
;
A
#
# COMPACT_ATOMS: atom_id res chain seq x y z
N GLY A 1 -23.02 11.19 29.17
CA GLY A 1 -23.83 10.31 28.32
C GLY A 1 -23.96 8.99 29.04
N ASN A 2 -25.00 8.83 29.83
CA ASN A 2 -25.13 7.73 30.78
C ASN A 2 -26.38 6.93 30.45
N GLY A 3 -26.31 6.12 29.39
CA GLY A 3 -27.31 5.09 29.13
C GLY A 3 -26.93 3.84 29.91
N VAL A 4 -27.85 3.28 30.68
CA VAL A 4 -27.66 1.97 31.31
C VAL A 4 -27.37 0.95 30.20
N PRO A 5 -26.26 0.20 30.27
CA PRO A 5 -25.88 -0.73 29.21
C PRO A 5 -26.93 -1.83 29.05
N VAL A 6 -27.35 -2.07 27.81
CA VAL A 6 -28.23 -3.20 27.49
C VAL A 6 -27.39 -4.46 27.50
N VAL A 7 -27.65 -5.34 28.46
CA VAL A 7 -26.97 -6.63 28.58
C VAL A 7 -27.71 -7.64 27.71
N LEU A 8 -27.04 -8.12 26.66
CA LEU A 8 -27.56 -9.17 25.79
C LEU A 8 -27.04 -10.53 26.26
N SER A 9 -27.88 -11.56 26.21
CA SER A 9 -27.46 -12.94 26.48
C SER A 9 -26.38 -13.36 25.48
N ALA A 10 -25.39 -14.12 25.97
CA ALA A 10 -24.26 -14.61 25.18
C ALA A 10 -24.67 -15.44 23.95
N THR A 11 -25.83 -16.11 24.02
CA THR A 11 -26.38 -16.94 22.94
C THR A 11 -27.42 -16.23 22.08
N SER A 12 -27.69 -14.94 22.36
CA SER A 12 -28.72 -14.19 21.63
C SER A 12 -28.28 -13.84 20.20
N GLN A 13 -29.22 -13.98 19.26
CA GLN A 13 -28.98 -13.59 17.85
C GLN A 13 -28.70 -12.09 17.70
N ALA A 14 -29.28 -11.25 18.57
CA ALA A 14 -29.00 -9.81 18.61
C ALA A 14 -27.53 -9.52 18.94
N LEU A 15 -26.94 -10.23 19.90
CA LEU A 15 -25.52 -10.07 20.24
C LEU A 15 -24.62 -10.49 19.07
N TYR A 16 -24.92 -11.64 18.45
CA TYR A 16 -24.20 -12.12 17.27
C TYR A 16 -24.22 -11.10 16.12
N LEU A 17 -25.37 -10.47 15.85
CA LEU A 17 -25.48 -9.46 14.81
C LEU A 17 -24.58 -8.25 15.08
N VAL A 18 -24.62 -7.72 16.31
CA VAL A 18 -23.81 -6.55 16.70
C VAL A 18 -22.31 -6.88 16.71
N GLN A 19 -21.93 -8.08 17.14
CA GLN A 19 -20.55 -8.56 17.06
C GLN A 19 -20.08 -8.63 15.60
N ARG A 20 -20.87 -9.22 14.70
CA ARG A 20 -20.50 -9.29 13.29
C ARG A 20 -20.33 -7.91 12.65
N LEU A 21 -21.21 -6.96 12.99
CA LEU A 21 -21.08 -5.58 12.51
C LEU A 21 -19.79 -4.92 13.03
N ARG A 22 -19.45 -5.15 14.31
CA ARG A 22 -18.20 -4.67 14.92
C ARG A 22 -16.98 -5.28 14.23
N ASP A 23 -16.99 -6.58 13.98
CA ASP A 23 -15.88 -7.28 13.35
C ASP A 23 -15.66 -6.78 11.92
N GLU A 24 -16.74 -6.52 11.18
CA GLU A 24 -16.65 -5.97 9.83
C GLU A 24 -16.14 -4.52 9.83
N ALA A 25 -16.60 -3.70 10.78
CA ALA A 25 -16.09 -2.35 10.97
C ALA A 25 -14.60 -2.35 11.32
N HIS A 26 -14.17 -3.24 12.21
CA HIS A 26 -12.76 -3.41 12.58
C HIS A 26 -11.92 -3.88 11.39
N ARG A 27 -12.40 -4.91 10.67
CA ARG A 27 -11.75 -5.43 9.45
C ARG A 27 -11.59 -4.34 8.39
N PHE A 28 -12.62 -3.54 8.16
CA PHE A 28 -12.59 -2.43 7.21
C PHE A 28 -11.55 -1.39 7.62
N ALA A 29 -11.56 -0.94 8.88
CA ALA A 29 -10.62 0.05 9.39
C ALA A 29 -9.15 -0.43 9.26
N VAL A 30 -8.86 -1.66 9.69
CA VAL A 30 -7.52 -2.26 9.58
C VAL A 30 -7.07 -2.34 8.12
N THR A 31 -7.95 -2.82 7.24
CA THR A 31 -7.64 -2.97 5.81
C THR A 31 -7.40 -1.61 5.15
N TYR A 32 -8.21 -0.60 5.46
CA TYR A 32 -8.08 0.74 4.93
C TYR A 32 -6.76 1.39 5.38
N HIS A 33 -6.42 1.34 6.67
CA HIS A 33 -5.14 1.86 7.16
C HIS A 33 -3.94 1.08 6.62
N ARG A 34 -4.06 -0.23 6.38
CA ARG A 34 -3.01 -1.01 5.70
C ARG A 34 -2.80 -0.52 4.26
N LYS A 35 -3.87 -0.24 3.52
CA LYS A 35 -3.80 0.34 2.17
C LYS A 35 -3.16 1.73 2.17
N LEU A 36 -3.57 2.61 3.09
CA LEU A 36 -2.99 3.95 3.22
C LEU A 36 -1.49 3.90 3.57
N ARG A 37 -1.09 3.07 4.55
CA ARG A 37 0.31 2.90 4.92
C ARG A 37 1.16 2.35 3.77
N ALA A 38 0.62 1.36 3.05
CA ALA A 38 1.29 0.86 1.84
C ALA A 38 1.51 2.02 0.85
N LYS A 39 0.47 2.80 0.53
CA LYS A 39 0.57 3.97 -0.37
C LYS A 39 1.56 5.04 0.12
N ALA A 40 1.67 5.27 1.43
CA ALA A 40 2.64 6.20 2.00
C ALA A 40 4.08 5.70 1.85
N GLN A 41 4.35 4.41 2.13
CA GLN A 41 5.66 3.79 1.88
C GLN A 41 6.06 3.85 0.39
N VAL A 42 5.09 3.69 -0.52
CA VAL A 42 5.33 3.84 -1.96
C VAL A 42 5.95 5.20 -2.27
N ARG A 43 5.42 6.28 -1.69
CA ARG A 43 5.90 7.64 -1.98
C ARG A 43 7.37 7.82 -1.61
N SER A 44 7.79 7.38 -0.42
CA SER A 44 9.18 7.49 0.07
C SER A 44 10.20 6.81 -0.84
N VAL A 45 9.99 5.55 -1.23
CA VAL A 45 10.97 4.82 -2.05
C VAL A 45 11.16 5.46 -3.43
N PHE A 46 10.09 6.01 -4.01
CA PHE A 46 10.18 6.71 -5.30
C PHE A 46 10.76 8.12 -5.18
N ASP A 47 10.68 8.76 -4.00
CA ASP A 47 11.27 10.08 -3.72
C ASP A 47 12.80 10.01 -3.60
N ASP A 48 13.32 8.88 -3.10
CA ASP A 48 14.75 8.70 -2.83
C ASP A 48 15.55 8.18 -4.04
N LEU A 49 14.90 7.94 -5.20
CA LEU A 49 15.56 7.37 -6.38
C LEU A 49 16.60 8.35 -7.00
N PRO A 50 17.90 8.02 -6.98
CA PRO A 50 18.94 8.91 -7.50
C PRO A 50 18.82 9.07 -9.02
N GLY A 51 18.82 10.32 -9.50
CA GLY A 51 18.75 10.63 -10.94
C GLY A 51 17.38 10.43 -11.59
N VAL A 52 16.32 10.23 -10.79
CA VAL A 52 14.94 10.07 -11.27
C VAL A 52 14.13 11.33 -10.97
N GLY A 53 13.95 12.18 -11.99
CA GLY A 53 13.12 13.39 -11.87
C GLY A 53 11.60 13.11 -11.84
N PRO A 54 10.77 14.14 -11.58
CA PRO A 54 9.33 14.01 -11.37
C PRO A 54 8.54 13.34 -12.51
N ALA A 55 8.99 13.50 -13.76
CA ALA A 55 8.35 12.89 -14.93
C ALA A 55 8.55 11.37 -14.96
N ARG A 56 9.80 10.91 -14.81
CA ARG A 56 10.16 9.48 -14.74
C ARG A 56 9.55 8.82 -13.51
N LYS A 57 9.52 9.52 -12.37
CA LYS A 57 8.85 9.05 -11.16
C LYS A 57 7.37 8.78 -11.38
N ARG A 58 6.65 9.70 -12.02
CA ARG A 58 5.23 9.51 -12.37
C ARG A 58 5.03 8.36 -13.34
N ALA A 59 5.92 8.18 -14.31
CA ALA A 59 5.86 7.05 -15.24
C ALA A 59 6.05 5.71 -14.51
N LEU A 60 7.06 5.59 -13.65
CA LEU A 60 7.29 4.41 -12.82
C LEU A 60 6.09 4.11 -11.91
N LEU A 61 5.55 5.13 -11.24
CA LEU A 61 4.39 4.95 -10.35
C LEU A 61 3.15 4.50 -11.13
N ARG A 62 2.97 4.97 -12.37
CA ARG A 62 1.86 4.55 -13.23
C ARG A 62 1.97 3.08 -13.65
N VAL A 63 3.18 2.63 -13.97
CA VAL A 63 3.43 1.24 -14.41
C VAL A 63 3.36 0.28 -13.22
N PHE A 64 4.08 0.58 -12.14
CA PHE A 64 4.22 -0.36 -11.03
C PHE A 64 3.19 -0.18 -9.93
N GLY A 65 2.55 0.99 -9.81
CA GLY A 65 1.56 1.30 -8.77
C GLY A 65 2.12 1.42 -7.35
N SER A 66 3.08 0.57 -6.97
CA SER A 66 3.68 0.53 -5.65
C SER A 66 5.17 0.18 -5.67
N ALA A 67 5.93 0.68 -4.70
CA ALA A 67 7.32 0.32 -4.45
C ALA A 67 7.50 -1.19 -4.19
N ARG A 68 6.50 -1.86 -3.59
CA ARG A 68 6.51 -3.31 -3.44
C ARG A 68 6.50 -4.02 -4.80
N GLN A 69 5.62 -3.60 -5.71
CA GLN A 69 5.56 -4.17 -7.06
C GLN A 69 6.82 -3.83 -7.86
N MET A 70 7.36 -2.62 -7.72
CA MET A 70 8.64 -2.26 -8.35
C MET A 70 9.81 -3.08 -7.79
N ARG A 71 9.87 -3.39 -6.49
CA ARG A 71 10.87 -4.30 -5.91
C ARG A 71 10.77 -5.73 -6.44
N ALA A 72 9.60 -6.16 -6.88
CA ALA A 72 9.41 -7.46 -7.52
C ALA A 72 9.74 -7.45 -9.02
N ALA A 73 9.89 -6.27 -9.64
CA ALA A 73 10.11 -6.11 -11.07
C ALA A 73 11.58 -6.31 -11.45
N THR A 74 11.84 -6.90 -12.62
CA THR A 74 13.20 -7.09 -13.14
C THR A 74 13.80 -5.77 -13.64
N VAL A 75 15.11 -5.77 -13.91
CA VAL A 75 15.77 -4.62 -14.57
C VAL A 75 15.12 -4.32 -15.92
N ASP A 76 14.77 -5.35 -16.69
CA ASP A 76 14.14 -5.19 -18.01
C ASP A 76 12.74 -4.59 -17.88
N ASP A 77 11.96 -4.97 -16.87
CA ASP A 77 10.66 -4.36 -16.58
C ASP A 77 10.81 -2.86 -16.27
N ILE A 78 11.82 -2.49 -15.47
CA ILE A 78 12.08 -1.08 -15.12
C ILE A 78 12.56 -0.30 -16.35
N ALA A 79 13.39 -0.91 -17.20
CA ALA A 79 13.87 -0.31 -18.43
C ALA A 79 12.78 -0.16 -19.52
N SER A 80 11.69 -0.93 -19.44
CA SER A 80 10.55 -0.78 -20.35
C SER A 80 9.76 0.51 -20.14
N VAL A 81 9.97 1.20 -19.01
CA VAL A 81 9.29 2.46 -18.70
C VAL A 81 9.84 3.59 -19.57
N PRO A 82 8.98 4.35 -20.27
CA PRO A 82 9.41 5.44 -21.14
C PRO A 82 10.32 6.45 -20.43
N GLY A 83 11.46 6.73 -21.05
CA GLY A 83 12.44 7.68 -20.52
C GLY A 83 13.41 7.10 -19.47
N ILE A 84 13.40 5.79 -19.24
CA ILE A 84 14.38 5.08 -18.42
C ILE A 84 15.32 4.29 -19.32
N SER A 85 16.62 4.59 -19.24
CA SER A 85 17.65 3.79 -19.90
C SER A 85 18.01 2.56 -19.07
N ARG A 86 18.58 1.53 -19.69
CA ARG A 86 19.03 0.31 -19.00
C ARG A 86 19.95 0.61 -17.82
N GLY A 87 20.95 1.48 -18.00
CA GLY A 87 21.86 1.88 -16.91
C GLY A 87 21.19 2.70 -15.79
N LEU A 88 20.06 3.36 -16.05
CA LEU A 88 19.25 3.95 -14.98
C LEU A 88 18.43 2.87 -14.27
N ALA A 89 17.85 1.93 -15.01
CA ALA A 89 17.10 0.81 -14.45
C ALA A 89 17.96 -0.06 -13.51
N GLU A 90 19.20 -0.35 -13.89
CA GLU A 90 20.17 -1.09 -13.05
C GLU A 90 20.48 -0.35 -11.75
N ARG A 91 20.70 0.98 -11.80
CA ARG A 91 20.92 1.81 -10.61
C ARG A 91 19.70 1.83 -9.70
N ILE A 92 18.50 1.97 -10.27
CA ILE A 92 17.25 1.89 -9.53
C ILE A 92 17.13 0.52 -8.86
N ARG A 93 17.34 -0.57 -9.59
CA ARG A 93 17.29 -1.94 -9.06
C ARG A 93 18.25 -2.13 -7.89
N LYS A 94 19.51 -1.72 -8.07
CA LYS A 94 20.53 -1.76 -7.00
C LYS A 94 20.13 -0.98 -5.76
N HIS A 95 19.49 0.19 -5.93
CA HIS A 95 19.01 0.98 -4.80
C HIS A 95 17.82 0.32 -4.08
N LEU A 96 16.97 -0.41 -4.81
CA LEU A 96 15.81 -1.10 -4.24
C LEU A 96 16.15 -2.39 -3.46
N ASP A 97 17.29 -3.00 -3.79
CA ASP A 97 17.83 -4.20 -3.13
C ASP A 97 18.70 -3.86 -1.90
N ALA A 98 19.03 -2.57 -1.69
CA ALA A 98 19.72 -2.05 -0.50
C ALA A 98 18.73 -1.69 0.62
#